data_AF-A0A3N5T0N3-F1
#
_entry.id   AF-A0A3N5T0N3-F1
#
_cell.length_a   1.000
_cell.length_b   1.000
_cell.length_c   1.000
_cell.angle_alpha   90.00
_cell.angle_beta   90.00
_cell.angle_gamma   90.00
#
_symmetry.space_group_name_H-M   'P 1'
#
loop_
_entity.id
_entity.type
_entity.pdbx_description
1 polymer ?
#
loop_
_entity_poly.entity_id
_entity_poly.type
_entity_poly.pdbx_seq_one_letter_code
_entity_poly.pdbx_strand_id
1 'polypeptide(L)' 'VIKPTSSITVTQDTVDLKGREQKIQTHGRHDSCICPRIVPVIEAMAAIVIEDHWKRQAALGT' A
#
# COMPACT_ATOMS: atom_id res chain seq x y z
N VAL A 1 -4.85 0.10 -9.66
CA VAL A 1 -4.88 1.58 -9.61
C VAL A 1 -4.29 2.02 -8.27
N ILE A 2 -3.43 3.03 -8.26
CA ILE A 2 -2.76 3.52 -7.05
C ILE A 2 -3.39 4.85 -6.63
N LYS A 3 -3.86 4.94 -5.39
CA LYS A 3 -4.35 6.20 -4.82
C LYS A 3 -3.17 7.13 -4.47
N PRO A 4 -3.39 8.46 -4.40
CA PRO A 4 -2.40 9.37 -3.85
C PRO A 4 -2.01 9.03 -2.41
N THR A 5 -0.84 9.52 -1.99
CA THR A 5 -0.37 9.43 -0.61
C THR A 5 -1.36 10.12 0.33
N SER A 6 -1.78 9.44 1.40
CA SER A 6 -2.76 9.99 2.35
C SER A 6 -2.17 11.06 3.27
N SER A 7 -0.89 10.90 3.65
CA SER A 7 -0.19 11.87 4.49
C SER A 7 0.34 13.02 3.65
N ILE A 8 -0.22 14.21 3.87
CA ILE A 8 0.18 15.47 3.26
C ILE A 8 0.16 16.57 4.33
N THR A 9 0.91 17.64 4.12
CA THR A 9 1.06 18.72 5.12
C THR A 9 -0.20 19.57 5.34
N VAL A 10 -1.22 19.37 4.50
CA VAL A 10 -2.50 20.09 4.59
C VAL A 10 -3.33 19.55 5.75
N THR A 11 -3.93 20.44 6.51
CA THR A 11 -4.88 20.11 7.60
C THR A 11 -6.13 19.44 7.03
N GLN A 12 -6.53 18.32 7.63
CA GLN A 12 -7.65 17.48 7.18
C GLN A 12 -8.61 17.17 8.32
N ASP A 13 -9.87 16.93 8.00
CA ASP A 13 -10.86 16.39 8.93
C ASP A 13 -10.68 14.89 9.12
N THR A 14 -10.81 14.43 10.36
CA THR A 14 -10.77 13.01 10.69
C THR A 14 -11.52 12.75 12.00
N VAL A 15 -11.51 11.50 12.47
CA VAL A 15 -12.02 11.11 13.78
C VAL A 15 -10.91 10.47 14.61
N ASP A 16 -10.97 10.63 15.93
CA ASP A 16 -10.11 9.90 16.84
C ASP A 16 -10.60 8.45 17.05
N LEU A 17 -9.84 7.65 17.81
CA LEU A 17 -10.21 6.26 18.11
C LEU A 17 -11.51 6.13 18.95
N LYS A 18 -11.99 7.22 19.54
CA LYS A 18 -13.26 7.29 20.29
C LYS A 18 -14.42 7.80 19.40
N GLY A 19 -14.17 8.00 18.10
CA GLY A 19 -15.16 8.48 17.14
C GLY A 19 -15.45 9.97 17.21
N ARG A 20 -14.63 10.77 17.90
CA ARG A 20 -14.84 12.22 18.02
C ARG A 20 -14.16 12.95 16.86
N GLU A 21 -14.86 13.89 16.25
CA GLU A 21 -14.32 14.72 15.17
C GLU A 21 -13.12 15.55 15.65
N GLN A 22 -12.07 15.58 14.83
CA GLN A 22 -10.89 16.40 15.05
C GLN A 22 -10.20 16.75 13.74
N LYS A 23 -9.40 17.81 13.76
CA LYS A 23 -8.48 18.14 12.67
C LYS A 23 -7.15 17.41 12.87
N ILE A 24 -6.57 16.90 11.79
CA ILE A 24 -5.23 16.34 11.78
C ILE A 24 -4.33 17.11 10.80
N GLN A 25 -3.10 17.39 11.21
CA GLN A 25 -2.06 17.92 10.36
C GLN A 25 -0.80 17.08 10.55
N THR A 26 -0.33 16.46 9.47
CA THR A 26 0.89 15.63 9.50
C THR A 26 2.09 16.45 9.06
N HIS A 27 3.16 16.42 9.83
CA HIS A 27 4.43 17.09 9.52
C HIS A 27 5.53 16.07 9.21
N GLY A 28 6.53 16.49 8.43
CA GLY A 28 7.68 15.67 8.05
C GLY A 28 7.79 15.46 6.54
N ARG A 29 8.68 14.56 6.11
CA ARG A 29 8.84 14.18 4.70
C ARG A 29 7.88 13.06 4.35
N HIS A 30 7.09 13.27 3.31
CA HIS A 30 6.19 12.28 2.73
C HIS A 30 6.48 12.15 1.24
N ASP A 31 6.20 10.98 0.68
CA ASP A 31 6.32 10.78 -0.76
C ASP A 31 5.23 11.58 -1.48
N SER A 32 5.61 12.53 -2.33
CA SER A 32 4.67 13.23 -3.22
C SER A 32 3.99 12.29 -4.22
N CYS A 33 4.66 11.18 -4.55
CA CYS A 33 4.14 10.12 -5.40
C CYS A 33 4.77 8.77 -5.00
N ILE A 34 3.95 7.82 -4.53
CA ILE A 34 4.41 6.48 -4.14
C ILE A 34 4.62 5.53 -5.32
N CYS A 35 4.19 5.91 -6.54
CA CYS A 35 4.18 5.02 -7.70
C CYS A 35 5.57 4.43 -8.03
N PRO A 36 6.69 5.17 -8.01
CA PRO A 36 7.99 4.58 -8.30
C PRO A 36 8.40 3.49 -7.29
N ARG A 37 7.96 3.64 -6.03
CA ARG A 37 8.26 2.69 -4.95
C ARG A 37 7.38 1.46 -4.98
N ILE A 38 6.16 1.55 -5.53
CA ILE A 38 5.21 0.44 -5.52
C ILE A 38 5.45 -0.57 -6.64
N VAL A 39 6.07 -0.16 -7.75
CA VAL A 39 6.43 -1.05 -8.87
C VAL A 39 7.22 -2.29 -8.41
N PRO A 40 8.38 -2.15 -7.71
CA PRO A 40 9.14 -3.33 -7.28
C PRO A 40 8.37 -4.21 -6.29
N VAL A 41 7.45 -3.63 -5.49
CA VAL A 41 6.58 -4.41 -4.59
C VAL A 41 5.60 -5.26 -5.40
N ILE A 42 4.98 -4.69 -6.43
CA ILE A 42 4.04 -5.41 -7.30
C ILE A 42 4.76 -6.55 -8.03
N GLU A 43 5.95 -6.29 -8.56
CA GLU A 43 6.77 -7.31 -9.24
C GLU A 43 7.11 -8.48 -8.31
N ALA A 44 7.55 -8.19 -7.09
CA ALA A 44 7.86 -9.22 -6.09
C ALA A 44 6.62 -10.04 -5.70
N MET A 45 5.49 -9.37 -5.45
CA MET A 45 4.24 -10.06 -5.10
C MET A 45 3.74 -10.93 -6.25
N ALA A 46 3.85 -10.47 -7.49
CA ALA A 46 3.49 -11.27 -8.66
C ALA A 46 4.39 -12.51 -8.78
N ALA A 47 5.70 -12.37 -8.59
CA ALA A 47 6.64 -13.50 -8.61
C ALA A 47 6.32 -14.53 -7.53
N ILE A 48 6.00 -14.10 -6.30
CA ILE A 48 5.60 -14.99 -5.20
C ILE A 48 4.35 -15.78 -5.56
N VAL A 49 3.33 -15.12 -6.13
CA VAL A 49 2.07 -15.78 -6.52
C VAL A 49 2.31 -16.80 -7.63
N ILE A 50 3.11 -16.45 -8.65
CA ILE A 50 3.46 -17.36 -9.74
C ILE A 50 4.18 -18.60 -9.21
N GLU A 51 5.15 -18.42 -8.31
CA GLU A 51 5.92 -19.52 -7.72
C GLU A 51 5.05 -20.45 -6.87
N ASP A 52 4.12 -19.90 -6.10
CA ASP A 52 3.15 -20.69 -5.34
C ASP A 52 2.27 -21.53 -6.27
N HIS A 53 1.74 -20.94 -7.35
CA HIS A 53 0.97 -21.69 -8.35
C HIS A 53 1.79 -22.74 -9.08
N TRP A 54 3.05 -22.44 -9.41
CA TRP A 54 3.95 -23.39 -10.03
C TRP A 54 4.18 -24.62 -9.14
N LYS A 55 4.47 -24.40 -7.85
CA LYS A 55 4.67 -25.49 -6.88
C LYS A 55 3.40 -26.30 -6.66
N ARG A 56 2.23 -25.65 -6.61
CA ARG A 56 0.93 -26.34 -6.54
C ARG A 56 0.72 -27.24 -7.75
N GLN A 57 1.02 -26.77 -8.96
CA GLN A 57 0.92 -27.57 -10.17
C GLN A 57 1.89 -28.76 -10.12
N ALA A 58 3.16 -28.54 -9.77
CA ALA A 58 4.17 -29.59 -9.67
C ALA A 58 3.78 -30.69 -8.65
N ALA A 59 3.09 -30.33 -7.56
CA ALA A 59 2.61 -31.29 -6.56
C ALA A 59 1.45 -32.17 -7.06
N LEU A 60 0.72 -31.78 -8.11
CA LEU A 60 -0.38 -32.55 -8.69
C LEU A 60 0.10 -33.67 -9.63
N GLY A 61 1.41 -33.77 -9.91
CA GLY A 61 1.99 -34.88 -10.66
C GLY A 61 1.72 -34.88 -12.17
N THR A 62 1.27 -33.75 -12.72
CA THR A 62 1.25 -33.51 -14.19
C THR A 62 2.60 -33.05 -14.69
#